data_AF-A0ABD5R1D2-F1
#
_entry.id   AF-A0ABD5R1D2-F1
#
_cell.length_a   1.000
_cell.length_b   1.000
_cell.length_c   1.000
_cell.angle_alpha   90.00
_cell.angle_beta   90.00
_cell.angle_gamma   90.00
#
_symmetry.space_group_name_H-M   'P 1'
#
loop_
_entity.id
_entity.type
_entity.pdbx_description
1 polymer ?
#
loop_
_entity_poly.entity_id
_entity_poly.type
_entity_poly.pdbx_seq_one_letter_code
_entity_poly.pdbx_strand_id
1 'polypeptide(L)'
;MTRLRRLRDRAVRRRVRDAIAEELLGDPRSLAVVFALTAFMFLIGVDYYAGTLGEVPTVLWPLYADSAVAVALGALSLATLLPTVGSGEPVTETPTNRPLAYLHTLSFVWLVQFGLWPLVSLNLAFESYVTAPDAWIYYWGVLGTHLCFVGLALLFPAFGRTTRGALAVAGALGVANVVVDYWAGYYPPLLYEPGVGLALATLGIAGLCVWLASRSFRRLDAESA
;
A
#
# COMPACT_ATOMS: atom_id res chain seq x y z
N MET A 1 -10.58 28.62 3.60
CA MET A 1 -9.23 28.31 4.15
C MET A 1 -9.22 27.83 5.61
N THR A 2 -10.17 28.20 6.48
CA THR A 2 -10.21 27.82 7.91
C THR A 2 -10.40 26.31 8.17
N ARG A 3 -11.09 25.58 7.27
CA ARG A 3 -11.31 24.12 7.38
C ARG A 3 -10.05 23.30 7.10
N LEU A 4 -9.27 23.64 6.06
CA LEU A 4 -7.99 23.00 5.74
C LEU A 4 -6.94 23.18 6.85
N ARG A 5 -6.96 24.34 7.54
CA ARG A 5 -6.10 24.60 8.70
C ARG A 5 -6.35 23.63 9.85
N ARG A 6 -7.60 23.19 10.06
CA ARG A 6 -7.95 22.19 11.10
C ARG A 6 -7.44 20.80 10.78
N LEU A 7 -7.28 20.44 9.50
CA LEU A 7 -6.64 19.18 9.11
C LEU A 7 -5.14 19.14 9.46
N ARG A 8 -4.52 20.26 9.85
CA ARG A 8 -3.16 20.24 10.43
C ARG A 8 -3.15 19.65 11.85
N ASP A 9 -4.27 19.68 12.55
CA ASP A 9 -4.43 19.02 13.85
C ASP A 9 -4.52 17.50 13.68
N ARG A 10 -3.67 16.78 14.40
CA ARG A 10 -3.60 15.32 14.40
C ARG A 10 -4.88 14.69 14.95
N ALA A 11 -5.50 15.29 15.96
CA ALA A 11 -6.74 14.77 16.55
C ALA A 11 -7.92 14.86 15.58
N VAL A 12 -7.98 15.92 14.78
CA VAL A 12 -8.99 16.07 13.73
C VAL A 12 -8.78 15.05 12.62
N ARG A 13 -7.55 14.90 12.10
CA ARG A 13 -7.27 13.91 11.05
C ARG A 13 -7.62 12.49 11.48
N ARG A 14 -7.34 12.13 12.74
CA ARG A 14 -7.69 10.83 13.31
C ARG A 14 -9.20 10.61 13.30
N ARG A 15 -9.98 11.53 13.87
CA ARG A 15 -11.45 11.43 13.87
C ARG A 15 -12.05 11.30 12.47
N VAL A 16 -11.53 12.06 11.50
CA VAL A 16 -11.99 11.97 10.10
C VAL A 16 -11.69 10.59 9.52
N ARG A 17 -10.45 10.10 9.69
CA ARG A 17 -10.07 8.77 9.22
C ARG A 17 -10.89 7.68 9.88
N ASP A 18 -11.05 7.73 11.20
CA ASP A 18 -11.76 6.71 11.96
C ASP A 18 -13.24 6.66 11.54
N ALA A 19 -13.87 7.81 11.28
CA ALA A 19 -15.23 7.87 10.71
C ALA A 19 -15.33 7.30 9.29
N ILE A 20 -14.36 7.58 8.41
CA ILE A 20 -14.33 7.02 7.05
C ILE A 20 -14.09 5.50 7.09
N ALA A 21 -13.20 5.05 7.97
CA ALA A 21 -12.92 3.62 8.15
C ALA A 21 -14.16 2.89 8.66
N GLU A 22 -14.90 3.47 9.60
CA GLU A 22 -16.15 2.90 10.09
C GLU A 22 -17.20 2.77 8.96
N GLU A 23 -17.40 3.82 8.15
CA GLU A 23 -18.36 3.80 7.04
C GLU A 23 -18.00 2.74 5.97
N LEU A 24 -16.71 2.65 5.61
CA LEU A 24 -16.28 1.79 4.52
C LEU A 24 -16.01 0.35 4.94
N LEU A 25 -15.61 0.12 6.20
CA LEU A 25 -15.12 -1.17 6.68
C LEU A 25 -15.92 -1.74 7.85
N GLY A 26 -16.74 -0.94 8.54
CA GLY A 26 -17.48 -1.33 9.75
C GLY A 26 -18.75 -2.13 9.48
N ASP A 27 -19.30 -2.06 8.26
CA ASP A 27 -20.46 -2.86 7.85
C ASP A 27 -20.02 -4.11 7.05
N PRO A 28 -20.58 -5.31 7.30
CA PRO A 28 -20.22 -6.53 6.58
C PRO A 28 -20.36 -6.45 5.06
N ARG A 29 -21.37 -5.74 4.54
CA ARG A 29 -21.58 -5.57 3.09
C ARG A 29 -20.55 -4.63 2.51
N SER A 30 -20.30 -3.49 3.15
CA SER A 30 -19.26 -2.55 2.73
C SER A 30 -17.88 -3.23 2.72
N LEU A 31 -17.56 -3.96 3.80
CA LEU A 31 -16.32 -4.74 3.88
C LEU A 31 -16.22 -5.80 2.78
N ALA A 32 -17.31 -6.53 2.48
CA ALA A 32 -17.34 -7.51 1.39
C ALA A 32 -17.09 -6.87 0.02
N VAL A 33 -17.63 -5.67 -0.24
CA VAL A 33 -17.36 -4.91 -1.46
C VAL A 33 -15.88 -4.53 -1.54
N VAL A 34 -15.30 -4.02 -0.45
CA VAL A 34 -13.86 -3.69 -0.40
C VAL A 34 -13.01 -4.94 -0.65
N PHE A 35 -13.38 -6.10 -0.10
CA PHE A 35 -12.71 -7.37 -0.39
C PHE A 35 -12.81 -7.77 -1.85
N ALA A 36 -14.00 -7.69 -2.46
CA ALA A 36 -14.19 -8.02 -3.86
C ALA A 36 -13.34 -7.12 -4.77
N LEU A 37 -13.30 -5.82 -4.49
CA LEU A 37 -12.45 -4.86 -5.20
C LEU A 37 -10.96 -5.18 -5.00
N THR A 38 -10.55 -5.53 -3.78
CA THR A 38 -9.16 -5.92 -3.46
C THR A 38 -8.78 -7.22 -4.18
N ALA A 39 -9.66 -8.21 -4.22
CA ALA A 39 -9.44 -9.45 -4.97
C ALA A 39 -9.32 -9.20 -6.47
N PHE A 40 -10.18 -8.33 -7.03
CA PHE A 40 -10.09 -7.94 -8.44
C PHE A 40 -8.77 -7.23 -8.77
N MET A 41 -8.34 -6.28 -7.93
CA MET A 41 -7.05 -5.61 -8.08
C MET A 41 -5.87 -6.60 -7.99
N PHE A 42 -5.96 -7.60 -7.11
CA PHE A 42 -4.95 -8.65 -7.00
C PHE A 42 -4.85 -9.47 -8.28
N LEU A 43 -5.99 -9.90 -8.84
CA LEU A 43 -6.02 -10.67 -10.09
C LEU A 43 -5.42 -9.89 -11.26
N ILE A 44 -5.70 -8.58 -11.38
CA ILE A 44 -5.06 -7.71 -12.38
C ILE A 44 -3.54 -7.67 -12.17
N GLY A 45 -3.08 -7.52 -10.93
CA GLY A 45 -1.66 -7.51 -10.62
C GLY A 45 -0.97 -8.83 -10.99
N VAL A 46 -1.62 -9.97 -10.71
CA VAL A 46 -1.09 -11.29 -11.09
C VAL A 46 -0.99 -11.42 -12.62
N ASP A 47 -2.04 -11.03 -13.35
CA ASP A 47 -2.06 -11.08 -14.81
C ASP A 47 -0.95 -10.22 -15.42
N TYR A 48 -0.74 -9.01 -14.89
CA TYR A 48 0.32 -8.09 -15.31
C TYR A 48 1.73 -8.69 -15.19
N TYR A 49 2.00 -9.46 -14.14
CA TYR A 49 3.30 -10.11 -13.94
C TYR A 49 3.43 -11.49 -14.60
N ALA A 50 2.32 -12.17 -14.91
CA ALA A 50 2.31 -13.57 -15.32
C ALA A 50 3.28 -13.90 -16.48
N GLY A 51 3.39 -12.98 -17.45
CA GLY A 51 4.25 -13.16 -18.63
C GLY A 51 5.76 -13.13 -18.33
N THR A 52 6.19 -12.58 -17.20
CA THR A 52 7.61 -12.35 -16.88
C THR A 52 8.08 -13.08 -15.62
N LEU A 53 7.17 -13.72 -14.88
CA LEU A 53 7.50 -14.45 -13.64
C LEU A 53 8.55 -15.55 -13.85
N GLY A 54 8.61 -16.16 -15.03
CA GLY A 54 9.59 -17.20 -15.37
C GLY A 54 11.04 -16.70 -15.45
N GLU A 55 11.24 -15.39 -15.58
CA GLU A 55 12.57 -14.76 -15.69
C GLU A 55 13.17 -14.42 -14.33
N VAL A 56 12.35 -14.47 -13.27
CA VAL A 56 12.71 -14.08 -11.90
C VAL A 56 12.69 -15.31 -10.99
N PRO A 57 13.75 -15.56 -10.20
CA PRO A 57 13.74 -16.62 -9.20
C PRO A 57 12.52 -16.51 -8.26
N THR A 58 11.82 -17.62 -8.01
CA THR A 58 10.56 -17.64 -7.23
C THR A 58 10.69 -17.01 -5.84
N VAL A 59 11.85 -17.15 -5.19
CA VAL A 59 12.12 -16.54 -3.88
C VAL A 59 12.07 -15.00 -3.90
N LEU A 60 12.28 -14.38 -5.06
CA LEU A 60 12.22 -12.92 -5.25
C LEU A 60 10.84 -12.43 -5.70
N TRP A 61 9.91 -13.32 -6.04
CA TRP A 61 8.55 -12.92 -6.46
C TRP A 61 7.83 -11.98 -5.48
N PRO A 62 7.97 -12.13 -4.15
CA PRO A 62 7.35 -11.18 -3.21
C PRO A 62 7.85 -9.73 -3.34
N LEU A 63 9.06 -9.54 -3.87
CA LEU A 63 9.65 -8.22 -4.13
C LEU A 63 9.42 -7.75 -5.57
N TYR A 64 9.39 -8.68 -6.53
CA TYR A 64 9.20 -8.41 -7.95
C TYR A 64 7.73 -8.12 -8.32
N ALA A 65 6.80 -8.98 -7.89
CA ALA A 65 5.36 -8.84 -8.17
C ALA A 65 4.71 -7.84 -7.20
N ASP A 66 5.31 -6.67 -7.11
CA ASP A 66 5.19 -5.69 -6.05
C ASP A 66 3.76 -5.26 -5.70
N SER A 67 3.00 -4.84 -6.70
CA SER A 67 1.62 -4.35 -6.62
C SER A 67 0.67 -5.49 -6.27
N ALA A 68 0.84 -6.67 -6.86
CA ALA A 68 0.06 -7.85 -6.50
C ALA A 68 0.29 -8.23 -5.03
N VAL A 69 1.55 -8.21 -4.57
CA VAL A 69 1.91 -8.47 -3.17
C VAL A 69 1.36 -7.40 -2.24
N ALA A 70 1.38 -6.12 -2.64
CA ALA A 70 0.83 -5.02 -1.86
C ALA A 70 -0.67 -5.22 -1.61
N VAL A 71 -1.41 -5.60 -2.65
CA VAL A 71 -2.85 -5.86 -2.55
C VAL A 71 -3.15 -7.11 -1.73
N ALA A 72 -2.37 -8.19 -1.89
CA ALA A 72 -2.51 -9.39 -1.08
C ALA A 72 -2.29 -9.09 0.41
N LEU A 73 -1.23 -8.35 0.74
CA LEU A 73 -0.97 -7.86 2.09
C LEU A 73 -2.10 -6.95 2.61
N GLY A 74 -2.69 -6.14 1.74
CA GLY A 74 -3.88 -5.33 2.03
C GLY A 74 -5.09 -6.20 2.39
N ALA A 75 -5.39 -7.22 1.59
CA ALA A 75 -6.46 -8.18 1.85
C ALA A 75 -6.27 -8.92 3.18
N LEU A 76 -5.05 -9.36 3.47
CA LEU A 76 -4.72 -9.99 4.75
C LEU A 76 -4.93 -9.02 5.93
N SER A 77 -4.59 -7.74 5.77
CA SER A 77 -4.88 -6.71 6.77
C SER A 77 -6.39 -6.52 6.97
N LEU A 78 -7.17 -6.46 5.89
CA LEU A 78 -8.64 -6.38 5.98
C LEU A 78 -9.25 -7.61 6.65
N ALA A 79 -8.69 -8.80 6.45
CA ALA A 79 -9.20 -10.03 7.05
C ALA A 79 -9.17 -10.01 8.58
N THR A 80 -8.29 -9.18 9.16
CA THR A 80 -8.22 -8.97 10.61
C THR A 80 -9.47 -8.28 11.19
N LEU A 81 -10.28 -7.62 10.35
CA LEU A 81 -11.52 -6.95 10.75
C LEU A 81 -12.73 -7.89 10.83
N LEU A 82 -12.68 -9.05 10.16
CA LEU A 82 -13.85 -9.93 10.02
C LEU A 82 -14.53 -10.28 11.37
N PRO A 83 -13.79 -10.61 12.45
CA PRO A 83 -14.43 -10.90 13.74
C PRO A 83 -15.09 -9.66 14.35
N THR A 84 -14.44 -8.50 14.29
CA THR A 84 -14.93 -7.23 14.88
C THR A 84 -16.18 -6.73 14.17
N VAL A 85 -16.17 -6.76 12.84
CA VAL A 85 -17.31 -6.35 12.00
C VAL A 85 -18.46 -7.32 12.14
N GLY A 86 -18.18 -8.63 12.23
CA GLY A 86 -19.18 -9.66 12.49
C GLY A 86 -19.86 -9.53 13.85
N SER A 87 -19.17 -8.99 14.87
CA SER A 87 -19.75 -8.72 16.19
C SER A 87 -20.46 -7.36 16.30
N GLY A 88 -20.37 -6.50 15.28
CA GLY A 88 -20.93 -5.14 15.30
C GLY A 88 -20.15 -4.16 16.18
N GLU A 89 -18.89 -4.47 16.49
CA GLU A 89 -18.00 -3.57 17.24
C GLU A 89 -17.33 -2.57 16.28
N PRO A 90 -16.99 -1.36 16.74
CA PRO A 90 -16.30 -0.37 15.91
C PRO A 90 -14.95 -0.89 15.41
N VAL A 91 -14.56 -0.52 14.19
CA VAL A 91 -13.29 -0.98 13.59
C VAL A 91 -12.06 -0.51 14.39
N THR A 92 -12.21 0.57 15.17
CA THR A 92 -11.13 1.09 16.03
C THR A 92 -10.81 0.19 17.22
N GLU A 93 -11.74 -0.69 17.58
CA GLU A 93 -11.63 -1.67 18.67
C GLU A 93 -11.14 -3.05 18.19
N THR A 94 -10.74 -3.18 16.93
CA THR A 94 -10.17 -4.43 16.42
C THR A 94 -8.95 -4.85 17.25
N PRO A 95 -8.96 -6.08 17.80
CA PRO A 95 -7.85 -6.57 18.60
C PRO A 95 -6.54 -6.55 17.81
N THR A 96 -5.46 -6.20 18.50
CA THR A 96 -4.14 -6.06 17.90
C THR A 96 -3.07 -6.70 18.78
N ASN A 97 -1.99 -7.12 18.15
CA ASN A 97 -0.82 -7.73 18.80
C ASN A 97 0.42 -7.46 17.95
N ARG A 98 1.59 -7.92 18.40
CA ARG A 98 2.85 -7.68 17.69
C ARG A 98 2.85 -8.22 16.26
N PRO A 99 2.50 -9.49 15.98
CA PRO A 99 2.39 -9.99 14.60
C PRO A 99 1.49 -9.13 13.70
N LEU A 100 0.29 -8.78 14.18
CA LEU A 100 -0.63 -7.93 13.43
C LEU A 100 -0.07 -6.54 13.19
N ALA A 101 0.67 -5.97 14.15
CA ALA A 101 1.33 -4.68 13.95
C ALA A 101 2.39 -4.73 12.83
N TYR A 102 3.09 -5.86 12.66
CA TYR A 102 4.01 -6.06 11.52
C TYR A 102 3.24 -6.17 10.20
N LEU A 103 2.18 -6.98 10.17
CA LEU A 103 1.31 -7.13 9.00
C LEU A 103 0.76 -5.76 8.57
N HIS A 104 0.04 -5.06 9.44
CA HIS A 104 -0.58 -3.77 9.11
C HIS A 104 0.44 -2.71 8.69
N THR A 105 1.61 -2.68 9.33
CA THR A 105 2.68 -1.74 8.97
C THR A 105 3.24 -2.06 7.59
N LEU A 106 3.55 -3.33 7.32
CA LEU A 106 4.10 -3.75 6.04
C LEU A 106 3.09 -3.53 4.92
N SER A 107 1.82 -3.96 5.10
CA SER A 107 0.74 -3.74 4.14
C SER A 107 0.56 -2.25 3.83
N PHE A 108 0.58 -1.37 4.84
CA PHE A 108 0.52 0.07 4.62
C PHE A 108 1.70 0.57 3.79
N VAL A 109 2.93 0.20 4.16
CA VAL A 109 4.13 0.69 3.46
C VAL A 109 4.15 0.21 2.01
N TRP A 110 3.85 -1.07 1.76
CA TRP A 110 3.81 -1.65 0.41
C TRP A 110 2.72 -1.00 -0.44
N LEU A 111 1.48 -0.89 0.07
CA LEU A 111 0.37 -0.25 -0.66
C LEU A 111 0.65 1.22 -1.00
N VAL A 112 1.24 1.99 -0.08
CA VAL A 112 1.55 3.40 -0.35
C VAL A 112 2.75 3.51 -1.30
N GLN A 113 3.78 2.67 -1.13
CA GLN A 113 4.96 2.70 -2.00
C GLN A 113 4.56 2.42 -3.45
N PHE A 114 3.93 1.27 -3.69
CA PHE A 114 3.53 0.89 -5.05
C PHE A 114 2.30 1.67 -5.51
N GLY A 115 1.49 2.22 -4.61
CA GLY A 115 0.42 3.16 -4.95
C GLY A 115 0.94 4.51 -5.50
N LEU A 116 2.06 5.00 -4.98
CA LEU A 116 2.67 6.27 -5.41
C LEU A 116 3.68 6.10 -6.54
N TRP A 117 4.33 4.93 -6.64
CA TRP A 117 5.40 4.70 -7.61
C TRP A 117 4.98 4.98 -9.07
N PRO A 118 3.80 4.56 -9.55
CA PRO A 118 3.32 4.88 -10.91
C PRO A 118 3.18 6.37 -11.20
N LEU A 119 2.94 7.21 -10.17
CA LEU A 119 2.92 8.67 -10.37
C LEU A 119 4.28 9.19 -10.80
N VAL A 120 5.37 8.53 -10.40
CA VAL A 120 6.72 8.88 -10.82
C VAL A 120 7.09 8.12 -12.09
N SER A 121 7.03 6.80 -12.06
CA SER A 121 7.58 5.95 -13.14
C SER A 121 6.88 6.19 -14.48
N LEU A 122 5.57 6.37 -14.51
CA LEU A 122 4.84 6.62 -15.74
C LEU A 122 5.06 8.05 -16.25
N ASN A 123 5.25 9.03 -15.35
CA ASN A 123 5.46 10.43 -15.73
C ASN A 123 6.89 10.72 -16.19
N LEU A 124 7.87 9.89 -15.82
CA LEU A 124 9.23 9.97 -16.39
C LEU A 124 9.26 9.68 -17.89
N ALA A 125 8.33 8.85 -18.37
CA ALA A 125 8.16 8.52 -19.80
C ALA A 125 6.73 8.83 -20.26
N PHE A 126 6.19 9.99 -19.84
CA PHE A 126 4.77 10.35 -20.03
C PHE A 126 4.28 10.15 -21.47
N GLU A 127 5.05 10.62 -22.46
CA GLU A 127 4.70 10.51 -23.87
C GLU A 127 4.52 9.05 -24.29
N SER A 128 5.47 8.17 -23.94
CA SER A 128 5.43 6.74 -24.24
C SER A 128 4.18 6.04 -23.71
N TYR A 129 3.65 6.47 -22.56
CA TYR A 129 2.45 5.87 -21.98
C TYR A 129 1.15 6.49 -22.47
N VAL A 130 1.09 7.81 -22.66
CA VAL A 130 -0.17 8.48 -23.03
C VAL A 130 -0.50 8.31 -24.52
N THR A 131 0.51 8.09 -25.37
CA THR A 131 0.32 7.84 -26.81
C THR A 131 0.22 6.36 -27.15
N ALA A 132 0.40 5.45 -26.18
CA ALA A 132 0.21 4.02 -26.41
C ALA A 132 -1.25 3.74 -26.81
N PRO A 133 -1.52 2.79 -27.72
CA PRO A 133 -2.88 2.43 -28.14
C PRO A 133 -3.82 2.11 -26.96
N ASP A 134 -3.26 1.58 -25.88
CA ASP A 134 -3.96 1.16 -24.67
C ASP A 134 -3.71 2.10 -23.47
N ALA A 135 -3.43 3.38 -23.71
CA ALA A 135 -3.16 4.37 -22.67
C ALA A 135 -4.25 4.46 -21.58
N TRP A 136 -5.51 4.19 -21.94
CA TRP A 136 -6.61 4.12 -20.98
C TRP A 136 -6.41 3.03 -19.92
N ILE A 137 -5.74 1.92 -20.27
CA ILE A 137 -5.36 0.84 -19.34
C ILE A 137 -4.04 1.19 -18.68
N TYR A 138 -2.97 1.32 -19.47
CA TYR A 138 -1.60 1.35 -18.96
C TYR A 138 -1.22 2.65 -18.26
N TYR A 139 -1.87 3.76 -18.60
CA TYR A 139 -1.65 5.02 -17.91
C TYR A 139 -2.77 5.30 -16.91
N TRP A 140 -4.00 5.48 -17.40
CA TRP A 140 -5.11 5.91 -16.54
C TRP A 140 -5.60 4.81 -15.60
N GLY A 141 -5.75 3.58 -16.09
CA GLY A 141 -6.13 2.42 -15.28
C GLY A 141 -5.11 2.11 -14.19
N VAL A 142 -3.82 2.05 -14.55
CA VAL A 142 -2.72 1.86 -13.60
C VAL A 142 -2.73 2.97 -12.55
N LEU A 143 -2.72 4.25 -12.94
CA LEU A 143 -2.76 5.36 -11.99
C LEU A 143 -3.99 5.30 -11.07
N GLY A 144 -5.17 5.06 -11.62
CA GLY A 144 -6.42 4.98 -10.86
C GLY A 144 -6.39 3.88 -9.80
N THR A 145 -6.05 2.65 -10.21
CA THR A 145 -5.97 1.50 -9.29
C THR A 145 -4.92 1.70 -8.20
N HIS A 146 -3.76 2.26 -8.55
CA HIS A 146 -2.69 2.49 -7.57
C HIS A 146 -3.04 3.63 -6.59
N LEU A 147 -3.77 4.66 -7.02
CA LEU A 147 -4.33 5.64 -6.08
C LEU A 147 -5.37 5.02 -5.13
N CYS A 148 -6.13 4.01 -5.58
CA CYS A 148 -6.98 3.22 -4.68
C CYS A 148 -6.17 2.46 -3.63
N PHE A 149 -4.96 1.98 -3.94
CA PHE A 149 -4.07 1.36 -2.94
C PHE A 149 -3.72 2.34 -1.82
N VAL A 150 -3.35 3.57 -2.20
CA VAL A 150 -3.05 4.64 -1.23
C VAL A 150 -4.30 4.94 -0.40
N GLY A 151 -5.46 5.10 -1.04
CA GLY A 151 -6.74 5.34 -0.36
C GLY A 151 -7.05 4.26 0.68
N LEU A 152 -6.93 2.98 0.31
CA LEU A 152 -7.14 1.83 1.18
C LEU A 152 -6.15 1.84 2.35
N ALA A 153 -4.86 2.02 2.07
CA ALA A 153 -3.82 2.05 3.11
C ALA A 153 -4.07 3.14 4.16
N LEU A 154 -4.59 4.31 3.76
CA LEU A 154 -4.89 5.40 4.67
C LEU A 154 -5.97 5.06 5.71
N LEU A 155 -6.76 4.00 5.51
CA LEU A 155 -7.73 3.50 6.48
C LEU A 155 -7.09 2.63 7.57
N PHE A 156 -6.00 1.92 7.26
CA PHE A 156 -5.39 0.93 8.16
C PHE A 156 -5.00 1.48 9.54
N PRO A 157 -4.53 2.75 9.67
CA PRO A 157 -4.25 3.34 10.97
C PRO A 157 -5.47 3.54 11.91
N ALA A 158 -6.70 3.30 11.46
CA ALA A 158 -7.89 3.28 12.31
C ALA A 158 -7.90 2.03 13.20
N PHE A 159 -7.64 0.85 12.62
CA PHE A 159 -7.68 -0.44 13.31
C PHE A 159 -6.30 -1.00 13.67
N GLY A 160 -5.28 -0.75 12.85
CA GLY A 160 -3.95 -1.30 13.06
C GLY A 160 -3.07 -0.52 14.04
N ARG A 161 -1.94 -1.13 14.40
CA ARG A 161 -0.87 -0.51 15.20
C ARG A 161 0.48 -0.74 14.53
N THR A 162 1.49 -0.01 14.98
CA THR A 162 2.87 -0.21 14.54
C THR A 162 3.84 -0.28 15.72
N THR A 163 5.03 -0.82 15.50
CA THR A 163 6.15 -0.86 16.44
C THR A 163 7.41 -0.28 15.79
N ARG A 164 8.47 -0.04 16.55
CA ARG A 164 9.75 0.38 15.95
C ARG A 164 10.33 -0.72 15.06
N GLY A 165 10.22 -1.98 15.49
CA GLY A 165 10.68 -3.14 14.73
C GLY A 165 9.92 -3.33 13.41
N ALA A 166 8.60 -3.18 13.42
CA ALA A 166 7.78 -3.27 12.20
C ALA A 166 8.20 -2.23 11.15
N LEU A 167 8.46 -0.97 11.57
CA LEU A 167 8.94 0.07 10.67
C LEU A 167 10.35 -0.21 10.14
N ALA A 168 11.25 -0.72 10.98
CA ALA A 168 12.60 -1.08 10.56
C ALA A 168 12.59 -2.19 9.52
N VAL A 169 11.76 -3.23 9.72
CA VAL A 169 11.58 -4.33 8.75
C VAL A 169 10.97 -3.80 7.45
N ALA A 170 9.93 -2.98 7.52
CA ALA A 170 9.33 -2.40 6.31
C ALA A 170 10.34 -1.54 5.53
N GLY A 171 11.17 -0.74 6.22
CA GLY A 171 12.23 0.05 5.60
C GLY A 171 13.32 -0.82 4.98
N ALA A 172 13.76 -1.87 5.66
CA ALA A 172 14.76 -2.82 5.13
C ALA A 172 14.24 -3.53 3.87
N LEU A 173 12.97 -3.95 3.87
CA LEU A 173 12.33 -4.55 2.70
C LEU A 173 12.19 -3.55 1.54
N GLY A 174 11.86 -2.29 1.82
CA GLY A 174 11.83 -1.24 0.80
C GLY A 174 13.21 -1.03 0.14
N VAL A 175 14.30 -1.05 0.92
CA VAL A 175 15.66 -1.01 0.37
C VAL A 175 15.98 -2.28 -0.43
N ALA A 176 15.59 -3.45 0.07
CA ALA A 176 15.80 -4.72 -0.62
C ALA A 176 15.08 -4.76 -1.98
N ASN A 177 13.85 -4.25 -2.05
CA ASN A 177 13.12 -4.10 -3.31
C ASN A 177 13.88 -3.20 -4.30
N VAL A 178 14.39 -2.04 -3.88
CA VAL A 178 15.21 -1.18 -4.78
C VAL A 178 16.45 -1.92 -5.31
N VAL A 179 17.10 -2.73 -4.47
CA VAL A 179 18.25 -3.55 -4.91
C VAL A 179 17.81 -4.61 -5.92
N VAL A 180 16.72 -5.33 -5.65
CA VAL A 180 16.18 -6.34 -6.58
C VAL A 180 15.82 -5.71 -7.92
N ASP A 181 15.10 -4.59 -7.90
CA ASP A 181 14.59 -3.96 -9.11
C ASP A 181 15.72 -3.38 -9.97
N TYR A 182 16.60 -2.57 -9.36
CA TYR A 182 17.51 -1.72 -10.13
C TYR A 182 18.97 -2.17 -10.11
N TRP A 183 19.40 -2.93 -9.09
CA TRP A 183 20.75 -3.48 -9.06
C TRP A 183 20.81 -4.88 -9.67
N ALA A 184 19.84 -5.74 -9.35
CA ALA A 184 19.74 -7.07 -9.95
C ALA A 184 19.01 -7.06 -11.30
N GLY A 185 18.35 -5.95 -11.66
CA GLY A 185 17.68 -5.78 -12.95
C GLY A 185 16.30 -6.42 -13.04
N TYR A 186 15.69 -6.79 -11.91
CA TYR A 186 14.34 -7.35 -11.85
C TYR A 186 13.29 -6.26 -11.62
N TYR A 187 13.35 -5.18 -12.39
CA TYR A 187 12.37 -4.11 -12.27
C TYR A 187 11.03 -4.51 -12.93
N PRO A 188 9.89 -3.97 -12.46
CA PRO A 188 8.59 -4.19 -13.08
C PRO A 188 8.55 -3.83 -14.58
N PRO A 189 7.71 -4.48 -15.40
CA PRO A 189 7.61 -4.20 -16.84
C PRO A 189 7.34 -2.72 -17.19
N LEU A 190 8.33 -2.04 -17.76
CA LEU A 190 8.25 -0.62 -18.17
C LEU A 190 8.38 -0.47 -19.69
N LEU A 191 7.82 0.61 -20.24
CA LEU A 191 7.99 0.97 -21.67
C LEU A 191 9.34 1.66 -21.97
N TYR A 192 10.24 1.68 -21.00
CA TYR A 192 11.55 2.31 -21.07
C TYR A 192 12.51 1.60 -20.11
N GLU A 193 13.82 1.73 -20.38
CA GLU A 193 14.86 1.23 -19.49
C GLU A 193 14.97 2.13 -18.25
N PRO A 194 14.78 1.60 -17.03
CA PRO A 194 14.85 2.41 -15.83
C PRO A 194 16.29 2.83 -15.51
N GLY A 195 16.47 4.13 -15.30
CA GLY A 195 17.74 4.70 -14.89
C GLY A 195 17.87 4.89 -13.38
N VAL A 196 19.05 5.36 -12.95
CA VAL A 196 19.38 5.71 -11.55
C VAL A 196 18.36 6.68 -10.94
N GLY A 197 17.78 7.57 -11.74
CA GLY A 197 16.74 8.51 -11.28
C GLY A 197 15.51 7.79 -10.71
N LEU A 198 15.04 6.73 -11.37
CA LEU A 198 13.90 5.96 -10.88
C LEU A 198 14.26 5.14 -9.63
N ALA A 199 15.47 4.58 -9.58
CA ALA A 199 15.97 3.88 -8.39
C ALA A 199 16.00 4.80 -7.15
N LEU A 200 16.53 6.02 -7.30
CA LEU A 200 16.57 7.02 -6.23
C LEU A 200 15.17 7.49 -5.82
N ALA A 201 14.28 7.70 -6.79
CA ALA A 201 12.90 8.04 -6.51
C ALA A 201 12.18 6.93 -5.74
N THR A 202 12.37 5.67 -6.13
CA THR A 202 11.79 4.50 -5.45
C THR A 202 12.30 4.40 -4.01
N LEU A 203 13.60 4.59 -3.78
CA LEU A 203 14.17 4.64 -2.43
C LEU A 203 13.59 5.80 -1.60
N GLY A 204 13.43 6.98 -2.21
CA GLY A 204 12.81 8.14 -1.59
C GLY A 204 11.35 7.89 -1.20
N ILE A 205 10.57 7.23 -2.07
CA ILE A 205 9.19 6.81 -1.80
C ILE A 205 9.16 5.80 -0.65
N ALA A 206 10.04 4.79 -0.63
CA ALA A 206 10.11 3.82 0.45
C ALA A 206 10.35 4.50 1.82
N GLY A 207 11.31 5.44 1.87
CA GLY A 207 11.56 6.25 3.07
C GLY A 207 10.36 7.11 3.49
N LEU A 208 9.70 7.75 2.52
CA LEU A 208 8.46 8.51 2.74
C LEU A 208 7.35 7.62 3.31
N CYS A 209 7.16 6.41 2.79
CA CYS A 209 6.14 5.48 3.23
C CYS A 209 6.34 5.04 4.69
N VAL A 210 7.58 4.70 5.07
CA VAL A 210 7.95 4.38 6.46
C VAL A 210 7.71 5.59 7.37
N TRP A 211 8.08 6.79 6.93
CA TRP A 211 7.81 8.01 7.66
C TRP A 211 6.30 8.24 7.85
N LEU A 212 5.50 8.09 6.80
CA LEU A 212 4.04 8.21 6.84
C LEU A 212 3.44 7.18 7.82
N ALA A 213 3.87 5.92 7.75
CA ALA A 213 3.43 4.88 8.68
C ALA A 213 3.73 5.27 10.14
N SER A 214 4.94 5.77 10.41
CA SER A 214 5.36 6.20 11.75
C SER A 214 4.52 7.35 12.32
N ARG A 215 3.97 8.21 11.45
CA ARG A 215 3.14 9.36 11.84
C ARG A 215 1.67 9.00 11.98
N SER A 216 1.19 8.07 11.15
CA SER A 216 -0.22 7.74 11.01
C SER A 216 -0.69 6.72 12.04
N PHE A 217 0.07 5.64 12.25
CA PHE A 217 -0.28 4.59 13.20
C PHE A 217 -0.06 5.01 14.65
N ARG A 218 -0.86 4.42 15.55
CA ARG A 218 -0.57 4.41 16.98
C ARG A 218 0.48 3.34 17.29
N ARG A 219 1.27 3.56 18.35
CA ARG A 219 2.31 2.63 18.78
C ARG A 219 1.71 1.58 19.70
N LEU A 220 1.91 0.30 19.37
CA LEU A 220 1.47 -0.80 20.23
C LEU A 220 2.20 -0.75 21.58
N ASP A 221 3.50 -0.48 21.56
CA ASP A 221 4.36 -0.48 22.76
C ASP A 221 4.06 0.70 23.73
N ALA A 222 3.26 1.68 23.31
CA ALA A 222 2.84 2.80 24.15
C ALA A 222 1.45 2.59 24.76
N GLU A 223 0.72 1.55 24.35
CA GLU A 223 -0.60 1.19 24.91
C GLU A 223 -0.46 0.12 26.02
N SER A 224 0.72 -0.51 26.15
CA SER A 224 1.05 -1.53 27.16
C SER A 224 1.87 -1.02 28.35
N ALA A 225 2.15 0.29 28.40
CA ALA A 225 2.88 0.98 29.47
C ALA A 225 1.94 2.00 30.15
#